data_AF-A0A9D1NXE9-F1
#
_entry.id   AF-A0A9D1NXE9-F1
#
_cell.length_a   1.000
_cell.length_b   1.000
_cell.length_c   1.000
_cell.angle_alpha   90.00
_cell.angle_beta   90.00
_cell.angle_gamma   90.00
#
_symmetry.space_group_name_H-M   'P 1'
#
loop_
_entity.id
_entity.type
_entity.pdbx_description
1 polymer ?
#
loop_
_entity_poly.entity_id
_entity_poly.type
_entity_poly.pdbx_seq_one_letter_code
_entity_poly.pdbx_strand_id
1 'polypeptide(L)'
;MRDRDRNSGDQYLPAGNEPELKERAHGAAGKEAKRIKGVKGYSVMEKRKSKDGKPFIHLFNTKMGNYLFDVNKNQIVKISESVYDYLSNACSEAIEKEIENCIDDLKEKGFLKDNHPQKTEHPVNEYYGFLMNNNLEQLTLQVTQKCNLNCEYCVYSGNYANRHHANKWMTFET
;
A
#
# COMPACT_ATOMS: atom_id res chain seq x y z
N MET A 1 27.82 -1.86 -28.31
CA MET A 1 28.58 -2.58 -27.26
C MET A 1 28.94 -1.61 -26.14
N ARG A 2 28.14 -1.62 -25.09
CA ARG A 2 28.47 -1.28 -23.70
C ARG A 2 27.22 -1.63 -22.90
N ASP A 3 27.13 -2.92 -22.61
CA ASP A 3 26.20 -3.52 -21.67
C ASP A 3 26.34 -2.81 -20.33
N ARG A 4 25.20 -2.36 -19.78
CA ARG A 4 25.09 -2.09 -18.35
C ARG A 4 24.09 -3.06 -17.80
N ASP A 5 24.64 -4.12 -17.23
CA ASP A 5 24.01 -4.94 -16.22
C ASP A 5 23.31 -4.04 -15.19
N ARG A 6 21.97 -4.07 -15.18
CA ARG A 6 21.18 -3.66 -14.02
C ARG A 6 20.71 -4.90 -13.32
N ASN A 7 21.67 -5.53 -12.65
CA ASN A 7 21.40 -6.38 -11.51
C ASN A 7 20.96 -5.46 -10.36
N SER A 8 19.66 -5.19 -10.25
CA SER A 8 19.05 -4.63 -9.05
C SER A 8 17.95 -5.58 -8.63
N GLY A 9 18.36 -6.63 -7.92
CA GLY A 9 17.43 -7.44 -7.16
C GLY A 9 16.76 -6.54 -6.14
N ASP A 10 15.46 -6.35 -6.29
CA ASP A 10 14.60 -5.88 -5.21
C ASP A 10 14.56 -6.98 -4.15
N GLN A 11 15.60 -6.99 -3.30
CA GLN A 11 15.55 -7.66 -2.02
C GLN A 11 14.48 -6.94 -1.21
N TYR A 12 13.33 -7.58 -1.04
CA TYR A 12 12.36 -7.20 -0.01
C TYR A 12 13.13 -7.10 1.33
N LEU A 13 13.32 -5.86 1.80
CA LEU A 13 13.87 -5.62 3.12
C LEU A 13 12.89 -6.25 4.13
N PRO A 14 13.34 -7.12 5.04
CA PRO A 14 12.51 -7.57 6.14
C PRO A 14 12.11 -6.34 6.97
N ALA A 15 10.90 -6.35 7.53
CA ALA A 15 10.40 -5.32 8.42
C ALA A 15 11.45 -5.02 9.51
N GLY A 16 12.20 -3.93 9.31
CA GLY A 16 13.18 -3.46 10.27
C GLY A 16 12.45 -3.01 11.52
N ASN A 17 12.98 -3.36 12.69
CA ASN A 17 12.49 -2.87 13.97
C ASN A 17 12.44 -1.33 13.92
N GLU A 18 11.25 -0.76 14.13
CA GLU A 18 11.02 0.67 14.18
C GLU A 18 11.88 1.32 15.29
N PRO A 19 12.49 2.49 15.04
CA PRO A 19 13.21 3.21 16.08
C PRO A 19 12.23 3.73 17.14
N GLU A 20 12.51 3.43 18.41
CA GLU A 20 11.78 4.02 19.54
C GLU A 20 11.96 5.55 19.56
N LEU A 21 10.92 6.31 19.16
CA LEU A 21 10.86 7.74 19.44
C LEU A 21 10.67 7.94 20.96
N LYS A 22 11.72 8.34 21.65
CA LYS A 22 11.64 8.82 23.04
C LYS A 22 11.14 10.26 23.05
N GLU A 23 9.99 10.49 23.67
CA GLU A 23 9.39 11.81 23.87
C GLU A 23 10.30 12.72 24.71
N ARG A 24 10.52 13.96 24.24
CA ARG A 24 10.92 15.10 25.09
C ARG A 24 9.67 15.91 25.39
N ALA A 25 9.13 15.73 26.60
CA ALA A 25 7.98 16.47 27.07
C ALA A 25 8.38 17.90 27.50
N HIS A 26 7.83 18.91 26.82
CA HIS A 26 7.69 20.26 27.38
C HIS A 26 6.25 20.75 27.18
N GLY A 27 5.48 20.66 28.27
CA GLY A 27 4.40 21.59 28.64
C GLY A 27 3.17 21.69 27.74
N ALA A 28 2.09 20.99 28.11
CA ALA A 28 0.78 21.60 28.44
C ALA A 28 -0.28 20.51 28.70
N ALA A 29 -0.85 20.56 29.91
CA ALA A 29 -2.19 20.07 30.30
C ALA A 29 -2.74 18.77 29.68
N GLY A 30 -2.48 17.65 30.37
CA GLY A 30 -3.56 16.81 30.93
C GLY A 30 -4.60 16.23 29.97
N LYS A 31 -4.18 15.47 28.97
CA LYS A 31 -4.91 14.26 28.55
C LYS A 31 -3.88 13.15 28.43
N GLU A 32 -4.05 12.10 29.22
CA GLU A 32 -3.18 10.94 29.25
C GLU A 32 -3.05 10.38 27.82
N ALA A 33 -1.88 10.58 27.20
CA ALA A 33 -1.60 10.11 25.85
C ALA A 33 -1.57 8.58 25.89
N LYS A 34 -2.70 7.96 25.52
CA LYS A 34 -2.74 6.51 25.32
C LYS A 34 -1.77 6.18 24.20
N ARG A 35 -0.66 5.50 24.56
CA ARG A 35 0.29 4.87 23.66
C ARG A 35 -0.45 4.21 22.49
N ILE A 36 -0.29 4.73 21.28
CA ILE A 36 -0.75 4.08 20.06
C ILE A 36 0.10 2.81 19.94
N LYS A 37 -0.41 1.69 20.47
CA LYS A 37 0.25 0.39 20.35
C LYS A 37 0.27 0.04 18.86
N GLY A 38 1.47 -0.25 18.34
CA GLY A 38 1.79 -0.75 17.00
C GLY A 38 0.64 -0.73 15.99
N VAL A 39 0.72 0.19 15.03
CA VAL A 39 -0.24 0.33 13.94
C VAL A 39 -0.19 -0.93 13.07
N LYS A 40 -0.88 -1.99 13.47
CA LYS A 40 -1.28 -3.07 12.56
C LYS A 40 -2.09 -2.38 11.46
N GLY A 41 -1.80 -2.68 10.18
CA GLY A 41 -2.40 -1.99 9.03
C GLY A 41 -3.93 -1.94 9.02
N TYR A 42 -4.52 -1.35 7.98
CA TYR A 42 -5.96 -1.13 7.83
C TYR A 42 -6.84 -2.25 8.42
N SER A 43 -7.80 -1.85 9.28
CA SER A 43 -8.79 -2.77 9.82
C SER A 43 -9.99 -2.86 8.88
N VAL A 44 -10.36 -4.10 8.52
CA VAL A 44 -11.59 -4.36 7.77
C VAL A 44 -12.75 -4.42 8.75
N MET A 45 -13.63 -3.42 8.73
CA MET A 45 -14.73 -3.26 9.67
C MET A 45 -15.99 -4.00 9.21
N GLU A 46 -16.25 -3.99 7.91
CA GLU A 46 -17.41 -4.64 7.31
C GLU A 46 -16.98 -5.58 6.19
N LYS A 47 -17.52 -6.79 6.23
CA LYS A 47 -17.28 -7.84 5.24
C LYS A 47 -18.62 -8.32 4.72
N ARG A 48 -18.68 -8.51 3.41
CA ARG A 48 -19.82 -9.16 2.75
C ARG A 48 -19.39 -10.52 2.24
N LYS A 49 -20.16 -11.56 2.53
CA LYS A 49 -20.00 -12.86 1.87
C LYS A 49 -20.37 -12.77 0.39
N SER A 50 -19.56 -13.36 -0.48
CA SER A 50 -19.86 -13.47 -1.91
C SER A 50 -21.18 -14.22 -2.12
N LYS A 51 -22.06 -13.69 -3.00
CA LYS A 51 -23.33 -14.36 -3.31
C LYS A 51 -23.11 -15.70 -4.02
N ASP A 52 -22.04 -15.78 -4.82
CA ASP A 52 -21.71 -16.95 -5.64
C ASP A 52 -20.69 -17.87 -4.95
N GLY A 53 -20.36 -17.61 -3.68
CA GLY A 53 -19.31 -18.34 -2.95
C GLY A 53 -17.89 -18.13 -3.50
N LYS A 54 -17.72 -17.26 -4.50
CA LYS A 54 -16.44 -17.06 -5.16
C LYS A 54 -15.42 -16.37 -4.24
N PRO A 55 -14.18 -16.89 -4.16
CA PRO A 55 -13.12 -16.29 -3.39
C PRO A 55 -12.75 -14.91 -3.95
N PHE A 56 -12.36 -13.98 -3.07
CA PHE A 56 -11.94 -12.65 -3.51
C PHE A 56 -10.44 -12.62 -3.83
N ILE A 57 -10.13 -13.00 -5.06
CA ILE A 57 -8.76 -13.19 -5.53
C ILE A 57 -8.53 -12.50 -6.88
N HIS A 58 -7.27 -12.18 -7.15
CA HIS A 58 -6.81 -11.74 -8.46
C HIS A 58 -5.70 -12.64 -8.95
N LEU A 59 -5.93 -13.30 -10.08
CA LEU A 59 -4.95 -14.14 -10.75
C LEU A 59 -4.19 -13.33 -11.78
N PHE A 60 -2.87 -13.48 -11.81
CA PHE A 60 -2.02 -12.86 -12.82
C PHE A 60 -0.79 -13.71 -13.10
N ASN A 61 -0.17 -13.52 -14.25
CA ASN A 61 1.06 -14.20 -14.63
C ASN A 61 2.16 -13.22 -15.00
N THR A 62 3.40 -13.69 -14.89
CA THR A 62 4.59 -12.97 -15.36
C THR A 62 5.50 -13.97 -16.07
N LYS A 63 6.61 -13.49 -16.64
CA LYS A 63 7.63 -14.38 -17.23
C LYS A 63 8.22 -15.39 -16.23
N MET A 64 8.08 -15.14 -14.93
CA MET A 64 8.62 -16.00 -13.86
C MET A 64 7.64 -17.06 -13.35
N GLY A 65 6.38 -17.02 -13.80
CA GLY A 65 5.34 -17.99 -13.46
C GLY A 65 3.98 -17.36 -13.14
N ASN A 66 3.13 -18.16 -12.51
CA ASN A 66 1.74 -17.84 -12.22
C ASN A 66 1.55 -17.46 -10.74
N TYR A 67 0.69 -16.48 -10.49
CA TYR A 67 0.50 -15.89 -9.17
C TYR A 67 -0.97 -15.69 -8.82
N LEU A 68 -1.22 -15.79 -7.53
CA LEU A 68 -2.49 -15.55 -6.87
C LEU A 68 -2.31 -14.41 -5.88
N PHE A 69 -3.02 -13.30 -6.06
CA PHE A 69 -3.19 -12.29 -5.03
C PHE A 69 -4.49 -12.52 -4.27
N ASP A 70 -4.40 -12.73 -2.96
CA ASP A 70 -5.56 -12.86 -2.09
C ASP A 70 -5.84 -11.56 -1.34
N VAL A 71 -7.04 -11.00 -1.55
CA VAL A 71 -7.42 -9.70 -0.99
C VAL A 71 -7.60 -9.77 0.53
N ASN A 72 -8.06 -10.91 1.06
CA ASN A 72 -8.32 -11.08 2.50
C ASN A 72 -7.03 -11.22 3.30
N LYS A 73 -5.99 -11.83 2.73
CA LYS A 73 -4.65 -11.92 3.32
C LYS A 73 -3.74 -10.77 2.93
N ASN A 74 -4.08 -10.03 1.88
CA ASN A 74 -3.22 -9.02 1.25
C ASN A 74 -1.83 -9.60 0.92
N GLN A 75 -1.80 -10.78 0.32
CA GLN A 75 -0.57 -11.53 0.02
C GLN A 75 -0.61 -12.09 -1.39
N ILE A 76 0.57 -12.12 -2.02
CA ILE A 76 0.80 -12.74 -3.33
C ILE A 76 1.46 -14.11 -3.10
N VAL A 77 0.92 -15.14 -3.72
CA VAL A 77 1.43 -16.53 -3.64
C VAL A 77 1.71 -17.02 -5.06
N LYS A 78 2.89 -17.62 -5.27
CA LYS A 78 3.20 -18.30 -6.53
C LYS A 78 2.46 -19.64 -6.57
N ILE A 79 1.79 -19.93 -7.68
CA ILE A 79 1.01 -21.16 -7.88
C ILE A 79 1.48 -21.88 -9.15
N SER A 80 1.15 -23.18 -9.25
CA SER A 80 1.38 -23.94 -10.48
C SER A 80 0.42 -23.51 -11.58
N GLU A 81 0.75 -23.86 -12.83
CA GLU A 81 -0.10 -23.64 -14.00
C GLU A 81 -1.44 -24.36 -13.88
N SER A 82 -1.43 -25.63 -13.46
CA SER A 82 -2.66 -26.40 -13.21
C SER A 82 -3.62 -25.73 -12.22
N VAL A 83 -3.10 -25.19 -11.11
CA VAL A 83 -3.91 -24.48 -10.10
C VAL A 83 -4.40 -23.13 -10.64
N TYR A 84 -3.58 -22.44 -11.43
CA TYR A 84 -3.96 -21.18 -12.07
C TYR A 84 -5.13 -21.39 -13.04
N ASP A 85 -5.03 -22.41 -13.89
CA ASP A 85 -6.06 -22.74 -14.88
C ASP A 85 -7.36 -23.15 -14.20
N TYR A 86 -7.27 -23.96 -13.14
CA TYR A 86 -8.41 -24.33 -12.30
C TYR A 86 -9.10 -23.09 -11.69
N LEU A 87 -8.35 -22.19 -11.04
CA LEU A 87 -8.92 -20.99 -10.41
C LEU A 87 -9.44 -19.96 -11.42
N SER A 88 -8.90 -19.96 -12.65
CA SER A 88 -9.34 -19.06 -13.73
C SER A 88 -10.68 -19.46 -14.36
N ASN A 89 -11.28 -20.59 -13.94
CA ASN A 89 -12.46 -21.22 -14.54
C ASN A 89 -12.21 -21.74 -15.97
N ALA A 90 -10.97 -22.09 -16.33
CA ALA A 90 -10.63 -22.53 -17.68
C ALA A 90 -10.85 -24.04 -17.95
N CYS A 91 -10.99 -24.88 -16.91
CA CYS A 91 -11.27 -26.31 -17.10
C CYS A 91 -12.33 -26.82 -16.11
N SER A 92 -13.42 -27.38 -16.66
CA SER A 92 -14.52 -28.06 -15.98
C SER A 92 -14.37 -29.59 -16.02
N GLU A 93 -13.16 -30.09 -16.20
CA GLU A 93 -12.88 -31.52 -16.20
C GLU A 93 -12.44 -31.98 -14.81
N ALA A 94 -12.59 -33.28 -14.55
CA ALA A 94 -12.38 -33.91 -13.26
C ALA A 94 -11.11 -33.38 -12.57
N ILE A 95 -11.30 -32.81 -11.37
CA ILE A 95 -10.21 -32.25 -10.57
C ILE A 95 -9.22 -33.37 -10.26
N GLU A 96 -7.98 -33.22 -10.69
CA GLU A 96 -6.90 -34.10 -10.26
C GLU A 96 -6.72 -33.95 -8.74
N LYS A 97 -6.56 -35.07 -8.02
CA LYS A 97 -6.41 -35.07 -6.55
C LYS A 97 -5.27 -34.15 -6.07
N GLU A 98 -4.24 -33.96 -6.88
CA GLU A 98 -3.11 -33.08 -6.57
C GLU A 98 -3.52 -31.60 -6.53
N ILE A 99 -4.43 -31.18 -7.42
CA ILE A 99 -4.99 -29.82 -7.45
C ILE A 99 -5.88 -29.61 -6.22
N GLU A 100 -6.71 -30.61 -5.88
CA GLU A 100 -7.58 -30.56 -4.70
C GLU A 100 -6.77 -30.39 -3.40
N ASN A 101 -5.72 -31.19 -3.22
CA ASN A 101 -4.81 -31.07 -2.08
C ASN A 101 -4.15 -29.68 -2.02
N CYS A 102 -3.67 -29.14 -3.15
CA CYS A 102 -3.06 -27.80 -3.17
C CYS A 102 -4.07 -26.69 -2.78
N ILE A 103 -5.32 -26.81 -3.24
CA ILE A 103 -6.38 -25.86 -2.90
C ILE A 103 -6.74 -25.95 -1.43
N ASP A 104 -6.82 -27.15 -0.88
CA ASP A 104 -7.12 -27.35 0.54
C ASP A 104 -5.99 -26.86 1.44
N ASP A 105 -4.72 -27.09 1.06
CA ASP A 105 -3.57 -26.47 1.72
C ASP A 105 -3.65 -24.94 1.76
N LEU A 106 -4.10 -24.31 0.67
CA LEU A 106 -4.31 -22.87 0.61
C LEU A 106 -5.44 -22.41 1.52
N LYS A 107 -6.56 -23.14 1.57
CA LYS A 107 -7.68 -22.85 2.47
C LYS A 107 -7.28 -23.00 3.94
N GLU A 108 -6.53 -24.05 4.30
CA GLU A 108 -6.02 -24.27 5.66
C GLU A 108 -5.11 -23.12 6.11
N LYS A 109 -4.27 -22.61 5.21
CA LYS A 109 -3.45 -21.40 5.44
C LYS A 109 -4.27 -20.11 5.51
N GLY A 110 -5.57 -20.19 5.22
CA GLY A 110 -6.55 -19.11 5.34
C GLY A 110 -6.70 -18.23 4.09
N PHE A 111 -6.22 -18.69 2.93
CA PHE A 111 -6.45 -18.08 1.62
C PHE A 111 -7.82 -18.50 1.04
N LEU A 112 -8.17 -17.95 -0.12
CA LEU A 112 -9.37 -18.27 -0.90
C LEU A 112 -10.67 -18.01 -0.15
N LYS A 113 -10.69 -16.97 0.69
CA LYS A 113 -11.91 -16.57 1.40
C LYS A 113 -12.86 -15.83 0.46
N ASP A 114 -14.13 -16.15 0.58
CA ASP A 114 -15.29 -15.54 -0.08
C ASP A 114 -15.77 -14.26 0.63
N ASN A 115 -14.97 -13.71 1.54
CA ASN A 115 -15.25 -12.44 2.19
C ASN A 115 -14.77 -11.30 1.31
N HIS A 116 -15.65 -10.32 1.07
CA HIS A 116 -15.37 -9.12 0.30
C HIS A 116 -15.40 -7.92 1.25
N PRO A 117 -14.24 -7.33 1.61
CA PRO A 117 -14.18 -6.10 2.40
C PRO A 117 -15.05 -5.01 1.77
N GLN A 118 -15.92 -4.39 2.57
CA GLN A 118 -16.77 -3.28 2.13
C GLN A 118 -16.27 -1.95 2.66
N LYS A 119 -15.87 -1.94 3.93
CA LYS A 119 -15.36 -0.75 4.62
C LYS A 119 -14.02 -1.05 5.25
N THR A 120 -13.04 -0.20 4.97
CA THR A 120 -11.72 -0.22 5.60
C THR A 120 -11.51 1.09 6.32
N GLU A 121 -10.90 1.03 7.49
CA GLU A 121 -10.50 2.23 8.23
C GLU A 121 -9.01 2.14 8.55
N HIS A 122 -8.35 3.30 8.50
CA HIS A 122 -6.97 3.39 8.94
C HIS A 122 -6.95 3.31 10.48
N PRO A 123 -6.00 2.60 11.11
CA PRO A 123 -5.98 2.48 12.56
C PRO A 123 -5.80 3.82 13.29
N VAL A 124 -5.24 4.82 12.61
CA VAL A 124 -5.11 6.19 13.15
C VAL A 124 -6.33 7.08 12.86
N ASN A 125 -7.41 6.53 12.31
CA ASN A 125 -8.55 7.32 11.84
C ASN A 125 -9.16 8.19 12.95
N GLU A 126 -9.28 7.64 14.15
CA GLU A 126 -9.78 8.36 15.33
C GLU A 126 -8.87 9.52 15.77
N TYR A 127 -7.57 9.45 15.41
CA TYR A 127 -6.58 10.45 15.79
C TYR A 127 -6.33 11.51 14.71
N TYR A 128 -6.92 11.39 13.51
CA TYR A 128 -6.65 12.35 12.42
C TYR A 128 -6.94 13.79 12.83
N GLY A 129 -8.04 14.05 13.54
CA GLY A 129 -8.37 15.40 14.01
C GLY A 129 -7.31 15.96 14.98
N PHE A 130 -6.71 15.12 15.81
CA PHE A 130 -5.62 15.52 16.68
C PHE A 130 -4.33 15.74 15.90
N LEU A 131 -3.96 14.81 15.01
CA LEU A 131 -2.76 14.87 14.18
C LEU A 131 -2.78 16.09 13.25
N MET A 132 -3.90 16.39 12.60
CA MET A 132 -4.04 17.56 11.73
C MET A 132 -3.82 18.89 12.48
N ASN A 133 -4.21 18.95 13.76
CA ASN A 133 -4.11 20.18 14.54
C ASN A 133 -2.78 20.34 15.28
N ASN A 134 -2.08 19.25 15.58
CA ASN A 134 -0.93 19.28 16.48
C ASN A 134 0.35 18.66 15.89
N ASN A 135 0.26 17.95 14.77
CA ASN A 135 1.38 17.20 14.20
C ASN A 135 1.85 17.82 12.87
N LEU A 136 2.39 19.03 12.92
CA LEU A 136 3.11 19.62 11.79
C LEU A 136 4.52 19.05 11.75
N GLU A 137 4.67 17.90 11.11
CA GLU A 137 5.94 17.17 11.04
C GLU A 137 6.93 17.82 10.06
N GLN A 138 6.42 18.42 8.98
CA GLN A 138 7.25 19.00 7.92
C GLN A 138 6.67 20.33 7.43
N LEU A 139 7.55 21.32 7.30
CA LEU A 139 7.27 22.58 6.62
C LEU A 139 8.09 22.65 5.33
N THR A 140 7.42 22.70 4.17
CA THR A 140 8.09 22.94 2.88
C THR A 140 8.05 24.43 2.58
N LEU A 141 9.19 25.09 2.69
CA LEU A 141 9.33 26.51 2.39
C LEU A 141 9.78 26.73 0.94
N GLN A 142 8.97 27.46 0.20
CA GLN A 142 9.36 27.91 -1.13
C GLN A 142 10.12 29.22 -1.06
N VAL A 143 11.45 29.15 -1.00
CA VAL A 143 12.33 30.33 -0.92
C VAL A 143 12.43 31.11 -2.23
N THR A 144 12.09 30.50 -3.36
CA THR A 144 12.05 31.16 -4.68
C THR A 144 10.99 30.54 -5.58
N GLN A 145 10.36 31.36 -6.41
CA GLN A 145 9.47 30.91 -7.49
C GLN A 145 10.18 30.83 -8.84
N LYS A 146 11.47 31.17 -8.87
CA LYS A 146 12.30 31.13 -10.07
C LYS A 146 12.74 29.69 -10.33
N CYS A 147 12.50 29.22 -11.54
CA CYS A 147 13.00 27.95 -12.05
C CYS A 147 13.67 28.21 -13.40
N ASN A 148 14.80 27.55 -13.67
CA ASN A 148 15.52 27.62 -14.94
C ASN A 148 15.23 26.42 -15.85
N LEU A 149 14.25 25.58 -15.50
CA LEU A 149 13.81 24.43 -16.27
C LEU A 149 12.43 24.70 -16.88
N ASN A 150 12.18 24.14 -18.07
CA ASN A 150 10.91 24.25 -18.79
C ASN A 150 10.20 22.89 -18.87
N CYS A 151 10.00 22.25 -17.72
CA CYS A 151 9.37 20.93 -17.67
C CYS A 151 7.87 21.06 -17.95
N GLU A 152 7.39 20.37 -18.99
CA GLU A 152 5.98 20.37 -19.39
C GLU A 152 5.06 19.84 -18.28
N TYR A 153 5.50 18.81 -17.56
CA TYR A 153 4.78 18.21 -16.44
C TYR A 153 4.87 19.01 -15.13
N CYS A 154 5.58 20.15 -15.11
CA CYS A 154 5.66 20.98 -13.91
C CYS A 154 4.28 21.59 -13.61
N VAL A 155 3.81 21.46 -12.36
CA VAL A 155 2.55 22.09 -11.92
C VAL A 155 2.58 23.62 -12.06
N TYR A 156 3.77 24.22 -12.05
CA TYR A 156 3.98 25.67 -12.21
C TYR A 156 4.30 26.09 -13.65
N SER A 157 4.19 25.18 -14.63
CA SER A 157 4.54 25.40 -16.04
C SER A 157 3.68 26.46 -16.75
N GLY A 158 2.42 26.65 -16.32
CA GLY A 158 1.43 27.35 -17.16
C GLY A 158 0.19 26.52 -17.44
N ASN A 159 0.35 25.20 -17.48
CA ASN A 159 -0.64 24.29 -18.05
C ASN A 159 -1.75 23.87 -17.08
N TYR A 160 -1.66 24.26 -15.81
CA TYR A 160 -2.57 23.87 -14.74
C TYR A 160 -3.10 25.09 -13.99
N ALA A 161 -4.27 24.96 -13.37
CA ALA A 161 -4.84 25.97 -12.48
C ALA A 161 -4.03 26.06 -11.17
N ASN A 162 -2.91 26.78 -11.22
CA ASN A 162 -2.02 27.02 -10.10
C ASN A 162 -1.25 28.33 -10.33
N ARG A 163 -0.38 28.72 -9.40
CA ARG A 163 0.61 29.78 -9.67
C ARG A 163 1.57 29.34 -10.77
N HIS A 164 2.15 30.30 -11.47
CA HIS A 164 3.18 30.05 -12.49
C HIS A 164 4.59 30.29 -11.95
N HIS A 165 5.61 29.92 -12.72
CA HIS A 165 6.99 30.35 -12.46
C HIS A 165 7.07 31.88 -12.46
N ALA A 166 7.81 32.44 -11.50
CA ALA A 166 7.99 33.88 -11.38
C ALA A 166 9.37 34.20 -10.83
N ASN A 167 9.95 35.34 -11.22
CA ASN A 167 11.21 35.82 -10.66
C ASN A 167 10.99 36.43 -9.26
N LYS A 168 10.54 35.62 -8.30
CA LYS A 168 10.30 36.01 -6.91
C LYS A 168 11.22 35.24 -5.97
N TRP A 169 11.73 35.95 -4.98
CA TRP A 169 12.57 35.41 -3.91
C TRP A 169 11.95 35.82 -2.57
N MET A 170 12.07 34.95 -1.58
CA MET A 170 11.68 35.26 -0.21
C MET A 170 12.62 36.33 0.36
N THR A 171 12.06 37.39 0.95
CA THR A 171 12.82 38.43 1.65
C THR A 171 13.20 37.95 3.04
N PHE A 172 14.35 38.42 3.55
CA PHE A 172 14.79 38.12 4.92
C PHE A 172 14.03 38.93 5.98
N GLU A 173 13.43 40.07 5.60
CA GLU A 173 12.62 40.88 6.51
C GLU A 173 11.26 40.21 6.72
N THR A 174 10.97 39.91 7.99
CA THR A 174 9.68 39.48 8.54
C THR A 174 8.93 40.64 9.13
#